data_AF-A0A3B8WQW8-F1
#
_entry.id   AF-A0A3B8WQW8-F1
#
_cell.length_a   1.000
_cell.length_b   1.000
_cell.length_c   1.000
_cell.angle_alpha   90.00
_cell.angle_beta   90.00
_cell.angle_gamma   90.00
#
_symmetry.space_group_name_H-M   'P 1'
#
loop_
_entity.id
_entity.type
_entity.pdbx_description
1 polymer ?
#
loop_
_entity_poly.entity_id
_entity_poly.type
_entity_poly.pdbx_seq_one_letter_code
_entity_poly.pdbx_strand_id
1 'polypeptide(L)'
;NARLPLDFVPDLAIITDTLEHLPYEEGALLLGQLRNYGTHQIAVLVPQTTDWGFTDFIALGFQRHADIESENGALTLYTYNLDTYNHKRAWNNPDNWANPEMWGKAWW
;
A
#
# COMPACT_ATOMS: atom_id res chain seq x y z
N ASN A 1 -2.05 13.25 -15.35
CA ASN A 1 -3.07 12.24 -15.69
C ASN A 1 -2.43 11.03 -16.36
N ALA A 2 -1.88 10.12 -15.58
CA ALA A 2 -1.53 8.80 -16.09
C ALA A 2 -2.82 8.05 -16.45
N ARG A 3 -2.86 7.39 -17.62
CA ARG A 3 -4.01 6.60 -18.05
C ARG A 3 -4.05 5.31 -17.23
N LEU A 4 -5.06 5.14 -16.39
CA LEU A 4 -5.34 3.91 -15.64
C LEU A 4 -6.67 3.30 -16.12
N PRO A 5 -6.78 1.97 -16.27
CA PRO A 5 -5.75 0.96 -16.03
C PRO A 5 -4.62 1.00 -17.07
N LEU A 6 -3.44 0.52 -16.68
CA LEU A 6 -2.29 0.34 -17.56
C LEU A 6 -2.49 -0.89 -18.46
N ASP A 7 -1.85 -0.90 -19.64
CA ASP A 7 -1.89 -2.04 -20.57
C ASP A 7 -1.17 -3.29 -20.03
N PHE A 8 -0.34 -3.11 -18.99
CA PHE A 8 0.31 -4.17 -18.23
C PHE A 8 0.36 -3.79 -16.74
N VAL A 9 0.45 -4.78 -15.86
CA VAL A 9 0.60 -4.57 -14.42
C VAL A 9 2.10 -4.57 -14.10
N PRO A 10 2.69 -3.44 -13.67
CA PRO A 10 4.08 -3.43 -13.25
C PRO A 10 4.26 -4.18 -11.93
N ASP A 11 5.38 -4.89 -11.78
CA ASP A 11 5.74 -5.54 -10.51
C ASP A 11 6.09 -4.53 -9.41
N LEU A 12 6.61 -3.36 -9.80
CA LEU A 12 7.03 -2.29 -8.90
C LEU A 12 6.64 -0.92 -9.45
N ALA A 13 6.00 -0.09 -8.63
CA ALA A 13 5.85 1.35 -8.84
C ALA A 13 6.74 2.12 -7.87
N ILE A 14 7.47 3.12 -8.38
CA ILE A 14 8.29 4.04 -7.58
C ILE A 14 7.70 5.44 -7.73
N ILE A 15 7.43 6.09 -6.60
CA ILE A 15 6.85 7.43 -6.53
C ILE A 15 7.80 8.32 -5.73
N THR A 16 8.27 9.39 -6.35
CA THR A 16 9.18 10.38 -5.76
C THR A 16 8.81 11.75 -6.31
N ASP A 17 9.00 12.82 -5.53
CA ASP A 17 8.79 14.20 -6.01
C ASP A 17 7.42 14.38 -6.68
N THR A 18 6.37 13.86 -6.03
CA THR A 18 5.02 13.78 -6.61
C THR A 18 3.96 14.11 -5.58
N LEU A 19 3.91 13.40 -4.45
CA LEU A 19 2.81 13.53 -3.48
C LEU A 19 2.80 14.89 -2.79
N GLU A 20 3.97 15.50 -2.59
CA GLU A 20 4.16 16.84 -2.03
C GLU A 20 3.68 17.97 -2.95
N HIS A 21 3.42 17.66 -4.23
CA HIS A 21 2.92 18.62 -5.23
C HIS A 21 1.44 18.41 -5.56
N LEU A 22 0.79 17.42 -4.94
CA LEU A 22 -0.61 17.09 -5.17
C LEU A 22 -1.46 17.43 -3.94
N PRO A 23 -2.72 17.86 -4.13
CA PRO A 23 -3.69 17.86 -3.05
C PRO A 23 -3.79 16.46 -2.43
N TYR A 24 -3.94 16.39 -1.11
CA TYR A 24 -4.00 15.12 -0.37
C TYR A 24 -4.96 14.10 -1.01
N GLU A 25 -6.18 14.53 -1.36
CA GLU A 25 -7.21 13.67 -1.97
C GLU A 25 -6.75 13.07 -3.31
N GLU A 26 -6.02 13.83 -4.13
CA GLU A 26 -5.51 13.36 -5.42
C GLU A 26 -4.35 12.37 -5.22
N GLY A 27 -3.46 12.65 -4.27
CA GLY A 27 -2.36 11.73 -3.91
C GLY A 27 -2.89 10.42 -3.31
N ALA A 28 -3.90 10.49 -2.43
CA ALA A 28 -4.56 9.33 -1.86
C ALA A 28 -5.27 8.49 -2.93
N LEU A 29 -5.95 9.15 -3.88
CA LEU A 29 -6.55 8.49 -5.03
C LEU A 29 -5.50 7.78 -5.89
N LEU A 30 -4.38 8.43 -6.18
CA LEU A 30 -3.27 7.85 -6.94
C LEU A 30 -2.73 6.58 -6.27
N LEU A 31 -2.40 6.64 -4.97
CA LEU A 31 -1.90 5.50 -4.21
C LEU A 31 -2.94 4.36 -4.15
N GLY A 32 -4.21 4.70 -3.92
CA GLY A 32 -5.31 3.74 -3.91
C GLY A 32 -5.49 3.05 -5.26
N GLN A 33 -5.38 3.79 -6.36
CA GLN A 33 -5.43 3.23 -7.71
C GLN A 33 -4.26 2.28 -7.98
N LEU A 34 -3.01 2.68 -7.69
CA LEU A 34 -1.85 1.82 -7.89
C LEU A 34 -1.94 0.50 -7.12
N ARG A 35 -2.47 0.56 -5.89
CA ARG A 35 -2.76 -0.62 -5.06
C ARG A 35 -3.85 -1.50 -5.67
N ASN A 36 -4.92 -0.90 -6.18
CA ASN A 36 -6.09 -1.63 -6.69
C ASN A 36 -5.87 -2.22 -8.10
N TYR A 37 -4.99 -1.63 -8.92
CA TYR A 37 -4.68 -2.13 -10.27
C TYR A 37 -3.62 -3.25 -10.27
N GLY A 38 -3.29 -3.81 -9.11
CA GLY A 38 -2.54 -5.05 -8.99
C GLY A 38 -1.02 -4.89 -8.93
N THR A 39 -0.49 -3.68 -8.79
CA THR A 39 0.95 -3.49 -8.60
C THR A 39 1.39 -4.25 -7.35
N HIS A 40 2.31 -5.20 -7.50
CA HIS A 40 2.73 -6.05 -6.39
C HIS A 40 3.51 -5.28 -5.33
N GLN A 41 4.33 -4.32 -5.76
CA GLN A 41 5.16 -3.51 -4.87
C GLN A 41 5.04 -2.03 -5.19
N ILE A 42 4.94 -1.20 -4.16
CA ILE A 42 4.94 0.26 -4.32
C ILE A 42 5.95 0.84 -3.34
N ALA A 43 6.87 1.66 -3.82
CA ALA A 43 7.81 2.43 -3.02
C ALA A 43 7.49 3.91 -3.18
N VAL A 44 7.32 4.61 -2.06
CA VAL A 44 7.02 6.03 -2.01
C VAL A 44 8.08 6.73 -1.19
N LEU A 45 8.75 7.69 -1.79
CA LEU A 45 9.67 8.57 -1.09
C LEU A 45 9.02 9.95 -0.97
N VAL A 46 8.78 10.38 0.27
CA VAL A 46 8.14 11.66 0.55
C VAL A 46 8.94 12.47 1.57
N PRO A 47 8.97 13.80 1.45
CA PRO A 47 9.46 14.67 2.50
C PRO A 47 8.51 14.65 3.70
N GLN A 48 9.03 15.04 4.87
CA GLN A 48 8.19 15.32 6.05
C GLN A 48 7.38 16.59 5.80
N THR A 49 6.12 16.45 5.37
CA THR A 49 5.20 17.58 5.11
C THR A 49 4.03 17.59 6.09
N THR A 50 3.27 18.69 6.13
CA THR A 50 2.06 18.78 6.97
C THR A 50 0.90 17.93 6.46
N ASP A 51 0.90 17.62 5.16
CA ASP A 51 -0.28 17.07 4.47
C ASP A 51 -0.25 15.53 4.40
N TRP A 52 0.94 14.92 4.53
CA TRP A 52 1.12 13.47 4.57
C TRP A 52 1.76 13.05 5.88
N GLY A 53 0.95 12.43 6.74
CA GLY A 53 1.37 11.86 8.00
C GLY A 53 1.70 10.37 7.90
N PHE A 54 2.43 9.87 8.90
CA PHE A 54 2.69 8.43 9.05
C PHE A 54 1.40 7.59 8.99
N THR A 55 0.33 8.06 9.63
CA THR A 55 -0.96 7.35 9.70
C THR A 55 -1.62 7.17 8.34
N ASP A 56 -1.42 8.09 7.40
CA ASP A 56 -2.03 8.01 6.07
C ASP A 56 -1.45 6.85 5.28
N PHE A 57 -0.13 6.68 5.36
CA PHE A 57 0.57 5.53 4.78
C PHE A 57 0.15 4.21 5.42
N ILE A 58 0.04 4.16 6.75
CA ILE A 58 -0.42 2.95 7.46
C ILE A 58 -1.86 2.60 7.08
N ALA A 59 -2.75 3.59 6.96
CA ALA A 59 -4.14 3.38 6.55
C ALA A 59 -4.26 2.79 5.14
N LEU A 60 -3.34 3.19 4.24
CA LEU A 60 -3.22 2.64 2.89
C LEU A 60 -2.48 1.30 2.83
N GLY A 61 -1.95 0.82 3.94
CA GLY A 61 -1.28 -0.47 4.07
C GLY A 61 0.22 -0.46 3.76
N PHE A 62 0.82 0.72 3.65
CA PHE A 62 2.26 0.87 3.56
C PHE A 62 2.92 0.64 4.92
N GLN A 63 4.21 0.33 4.87
CA GLN A 63 5.11 0.26 6.01
C GLN A 63 6.21 1.29 5.84
N ARG A 64 6.60 1.97 6.93
CA ARG A 64 7.80 2.82 6.93
C ARG A 64 9.03 1.91 6.85
N HIS A 65 9.88 2.16 5.87
CA HIS A 65 11.05 1.33 5.58
C HIS A 65 12.36 2.00 6.00
N ALA A 66 12.52 3.29 5.72
CA ALA A 66 13.74 4.04 6.02
C ALA A 66 13.49 5.54 6.12
N ASP A 67 14.39 6.25 6.80
CA ASP A 67 14.57 7.69 6.68
C ASP A 67 15.89 7.96 5.97
N ILE A 68 15.90 8.92 5.07
CA ILE A 68 17.00 9.23 4.16
C ILE A 68 17.27 10.73 4.25
N GLU A 69 18.49 11.09 4.61
CA GLU A 69 18.98 12.46 4.51
C GLU A 69 19.33 12.78 3.05
N SER A 70 18.84 13.90 2.55
CA SER A 70 19.10 14.41 1.20
C SER A 70 19.53 15.87 1.27
N GLU A 71 20.18 16.36 0.21
CA GLU A 71 20.54 17.78 0.07
C GLU A 71 19.30 18.70 0.17
N ASN A 72 18.12 18.18 -0.18
CA ASN A 72 16.85 18.89 -0.15
C ASN A 72 16.05 18.66 1.15
N GLY A 73 16.66 18.03 2.16
CA GLY A 73 16.03 17.73 3.45
C GLY A 73 15.73 16.24 3.66
N ALA A 74 15.17 15.92 4.83
CA ALA A 74 14.87 14.55 5.22
C ALA A 74 13.68 13.99 4.44
N LEU A 75 13.86 12.78 3.91
CA LEU A 75 12.85 12.00 3.20
C LEU A 75 12.55 10.71 3.98
N THR A 76 11.32 10.22 3.87
CA THR A 76 10.92 8.93 4.42
C THR A 76 10.45 8.02 3.30
N LEU A 77 10.99 6.81 3.29
CA LEU A 77 10.60 5.74 2.39
C LEU A 77 9.48 4.90 3.01
N TYR A 78 8.36 4.82 2.32
CA TYR A 78 7.25 3.93 2.61
C TYR A 78 7.14 2.86 1.53
N THR A 79 6.90 1.61 1.93
CA THR A 79 6.77 0.48 1.01
C THR A 79 5.47 -0.29 1.24
N TYR A 80 4.79 -0.63 0.16
CA TYR A 80 3.67 -1.57 0.13
C TYR A 80 4.09 -2.81 -0.65
N ASN A 81 3.71 -3.98 -0.17
CA ASN A 81 3.90 -5.25 -0.87
C ASN A 81 2.63 -6.10 -0.71
N LEU A 82 1.97 -6.42 -1.83
CA LEU A 82 0.72 -7.17 -1.87
C LEU A 82 0.86 -8.58 -1.28
N ASP A 83 1.99 -9.25 -1.52
CA ASP A 83 2.24 -10.63 -1.10
C ASP A 83 2.37 -10.76 0.42
N THR A 84 2.86 -9.71 1.08
CA THR A 84 3.11 -9.70 2.53
C THR A 84 2.16 -8.79 3.31
N TYR A 85 1.32 -8.01 2.61
CA TYR A 85 0.41 -7.06 3.25
C TYR A 85 -0.57 -7.77 4.21
N ASN A 86 -1.25 -8.81 3.72
CA ASN A 86 -2.17 -9.58 4.54
C ASN A 86 -1.49 -10.86 5.02
N HIS A 87 -1.04 -10.85 6.27
CA HIS A 87 -0.47 -12.05 6.88
C HIS A 87 -1.55 -13.14 6.92
N LYS A 88 -1.19 -14.36 6.50
CA LYS A 88 -2.07 -15.53 6.65
C LYS A 88 -2.47 -15.66 8.12
N ARG A 89 -3.76 -15.49 8.39
CA ARG A 89 -4.30 -15.55 9.75
C ARG A 89 -4.40 -17.02 10.16
N ALA A 90 -3.78 -17.37 11.28
CA ALA A 90 -3.82 -18.74 11.83
C ALA A 90 -5.22 -19.18 12.27
N TRP A 91 -6.13 -18.24 12.53
CA TRP A 91 -7.48 -18.53 13.01
C TRP A 91 -8.50 -18.76 11.90
N ASN A 92 -8.18 -18.43 10.64
CA ASN A 92 -9.07 -18.71 9.51
C ASN A 92 -8.72 -20.09 8.91
N ASN A 93 -8.88 -21.12 9.73
CA ASN A 93 -8.63 -22.52 9.38
C ASN A 93 -9.75 -23.42 9.93
N PRO A 94 -9.87 -24.67 9.45
CA PRO A 94 -10.93 -25.56 9.91
C PRO A 94 -10.90 -25.79 11.43
N ASP A 95 -9.71 -25.89 12.01
CA ASP A 95 -9.51 -26.22 13.42
C ASP A 95 -10.12 -25.21 14.40
N ASN A 96 -10.25 -23.95 13.98
CA ASN A 96 -10.79 -22.85 14.79
C ASN A 96 -12.16 -22.35 14.28
N TRP A 97 -12.76 -23.03 13.31
CA TRP A 97 -14.07 -22.66 12.77
C TRP A 97 -15.20 -23.20 13.66
N ALA A 98 -16.30 -22.46 13.79
CA ALA A 98 -17.41 -22.86 14.66
C ALA A 98 -18.11 -24.17 14.23
N ASN A 99 -17.88 -24.62 12.98
CA ASN A 99 -18.36 -25.89 12.43
C ASN A 99 -17.31 -26.48 11.47
N PRO A 100 -16.21 -27.08 12.01
CA PRO A 100 -15.06 -27.53 11.22
C PRO A 100 -15.43 -28.47 10.07
N GLU A 101 -16.45 -29.31 10.24
CA GLU A 101 -16.91 -30.30 9.26
C GLU A 101 -17.56 -29.68 8.01
N MET A 102 -18.06 -28.45 8.11
CA MET A 102 -18.65 -27.67 7.01
C MET A 102 -17.65 -26.72 6.32
N TRP A 103 -16.40 -26.65 6.79
CA TRP A 103 -15.35 -25.81 6.19
C TRP A 103 -15.19 -26.11 4.70
N GLY A 104 -15.33 -25.08 3.86
CA GLY A 104 -15.23 -25.19 2.41
C GLY A 104 -16.38 -25.92 1.71
N LYS A 105 -17.42 -26.36 2.45
CA LYS A 105 -18.59 -27.08 1.91
C LYS A 105 -19.86 -26.24 1.85
N ALA A 106 -20.05 -25.34 2.81
CA ALA A 106 -21.14 -24.38 2.78
C ALA A 106 -20.62 -23.01 3.23
N TRP A 107 -21.15 -21.98 2.59
CA TRP A 107 -20.89 -20.57 2.86
C TRP A 107 -22.26 -20.03 3.28
N TRP A 108 -22.37 -19.34 4.41
CA TRP A 108 -23.63 -18.72 4.83
C TRP A 108 -23.92 -17.44 4.05
#